data_AF-A0A285TPM2-F1
#
_entry.id   AF-A0A285TPM2-F1
#
_cell.length_a   1.000
_cell.length_b   1.000
_cell.length_c   1.000
_cell.angle_alpha   90.00
_cell.angle_beta   90.00
_cell.angle_gamma   90.00
#
_symmetry.space_group_name_H-M   'P 1'
#
loop_
_entity.id
_entity.type
_entity.pdbx_description
1 polymer ?
#
loop_
_entity_poly.entity_id
_entity_poly.type
_entity_poly.pdbx_seq_one_letter_code
_entity_poly.pdbx_strand_id
1 'polypeptide(L)'
;MASAALLLLAFAGPSSAVEIVSERAQGAGVVTVADGGSARGGPDCTCRYFGVNYRLGETVCLRGPEGPRLARCSMVLNNTTWQSLERSCPTSARAPMTLAAAPLCLPGG
;
A
#
# COMPACT_ATOMS: atom_id res chain seq x y z
N MET A 1 63.05 -11.31 23.76
CA MET A 1 62.14 -11.24 24.92
C MET A 1 60.75 -11.00 24.37
N ALA A 2 60.01 -12.09 24.18
CA ALA A 2 58.64 -12.08 23.70
C ALA A 2 57.71 -12.06 24.93
N SER A 3 56.73 -11.16 24.96
CA SER A 3 55.40 -11.36 25.56
C SER A 3 54.69 -10.02 25.69
N ALA A 4 53.60 -9.86 24.96
CA ALA A 4 52.45 -9.11 25.44
C ALA A 4 51.22 -9.91 25.00
N ALA A 5 50.55 -10.46 26.01
CA ALA A 5 49.48 -11.44 25.89
C ALA A 5 48.22 -10.85 25.25
N LEU A 6 47.55 -11.69 24.46
CA LEU A 6 46.19 -11.54 23.98
C LEU A 6 45.20 -11.31 25.15
N LEU A 7 44.27 -10.35 24.97
CA LEU A 7 43.01 -10.28 25.71
C LEU A 7 41.84 -10.05 24.73
N LEU A 8 41.31 -11.18 24.25
CA LEU A 8 39.90 -11.58 24.12
C LEU A 8 38.85 -10.54 23.65
N LEU A 9 38.50 -10.67 22.37
CA LEU A 9 37.15 -10.99 21.84
C LEU A 9 35.93 -10.22 22.38
N ALA A 10 35.47 -9.23 21.61
CA ALA A 10 34.05 -8.90 21.52
C ALA A 10 33.49 -9.40 20.18
N PHE A 11 32.85 -10.57 20.20
CA PHE A 11 32.00 -11.05 19.11
C PHE A 11 30.70 -10.24 19.11
N ALA A 12 30.53 -9.36 18.13
CA ALA A 12 29.21 -8.95 17.66
C ALA A 12 29.15 -9.30 16.18
N GLY A 13 28.59 -10.47 15.88
CA GLY A 13 28.66 -11.11 14.57
C GLY A 13 27.88 -10.36 13.48
N PRO A 14 28.20 -10.64 12.20
CA PRO A 14 27.32 -10.28 11.10
C PRO A 14 26.06 -11.15 11.20
N SER A 15 24.97 -10.61 11.75
CA SER A 15 23.63 -11.18 11.58
C SER A 15 23.19 -11.00 10.14
N SER A 16 23.80 -11.77 9.25
CA SER A 16 23.28 -12.07 7.92
C SER A 16 23.57 -13.55 7.66
N ALA A 17 23.12 -14.40 8.59
CA ALA A 17 22.91 -15.80 8.30
C ALA A 17 21.72 -15.87 7.33
N VAL A 18 22.03 -15.75 6.03
CA VAL A 18 21.16 -16.27 4.99
C VAL A 18 21.27 -17.78 5.08
N GLU A 19 20.25 -18.43 5.66
CA GLU A 19 20.10 -19.88 5.63
C GLU A 19 19.89 -20.30 4.16
N ILE A 20 20.89 -20.95 3.57
CA ILE A 20 20.77 -21.54 2.23
C ILE A 20 19.95 -22.82 2.39
N VAL A 21 18.65 -22.74 2.10
CA VAL A 21 17.77 -23.91 2.04
C VAL A 21 18.29 -24.88 0.97
N SER A 22 18.59 -26.11 1.40
CA SER A 22 19.09 -27.19 0.55
C SER A 22 17.97 -27.73 -0.34
N GLU A 23 18.19 -27.68 -1.65
CA GLU A 23 17.25 -28.10 -2.68
C GLU A 23 16.97 -29.60 -2.62
N ARG A 24 15.75 -29.97 -2.26
CA ARG A 24 15.21 -31.31 -2.52
C ARG A 24 13.95 -31.18 -3.37
N ALA A 25 14.08 -31.79 -4.54
CA ALA A 25 13.04 -32.45 -5.33
C ALA A 25 12.06 -31.57 -6.13
N GLN A 26 12.41 -31.45 -7.41
CA GLN A 26 11.56 -31.60 -8.58
C GLN A 26 10.19 -32.26 -8.28
N GLY A 27 9.14 -31.45 -8.36
CA GLY A 27 7.76 -31.90 -8.41
C GLY A 27 6.99 -31.01 -9.38
N ALA A 28 6.35 -31.61 -10.38
CA ALA A 28 5.51 -30.92 -11.34
C ALA A 28 4.40 -30.15 -10.62
N GLY A 29 4.46 -28.81 -10.64
CA GLY A 29 3.55 -27.93 -9.92
C GLY A 29 3.11 -26.76 -10.79
N VAL A 30 1.80 -26.56 -10.86
CA VAL A 30 1.11 -25.44 -11.51
C VAL A 30 1.80 -24.10 -11.27
N VAL A 31 2.11 -23.36 -12.34
CA VAL A 31 2.70 -22.03 -12.25
C VAL A 31 1.59 -21.04 -11.88
N THR A 32 1.54 -20.63 -10.62
CA THR A 32 0.77 -19.46 -10.21
C THR A 32 1.49 -18.21 -10.72
N VAL A 33 0.80 -17.40 -11.55
CA VAL A 33 1.26 -16.05 -11.88
C VAL A 33 1.04 -15.17 -10.64
N ALA A 34 2.12 -14.91 -9.91
CA ALA A 34 2.16 -13.85 -8.92
C ALA A 34 2.15 -12.51 -9.68
N ASP A 35 1.06 -11.73 -9.58
CA ASP A 35 1.07 -10.32 -9.96
C ASP A 35 2.00 -9.59 -8.98
N GLY A 36 3.26 -9.45 -9.42
CA GLY A 36 4.32 -8.78 -8.69
C GLY A 36 4.05 -7.28 -8.62
N GLY A 37 3.17 -6.87 -7.70
CA GLY A 37 3.08 -5.51 -7.22
C GLY A 37 4.43 -5.10 -6.63
N SER A 38 5.31 -4.58 -7.48
CA SER A 38 6.65 -4.13 -7.12
C SER A 38 6.53 -2.93 -6.18
N ALA A 39 6.59 -3.18 -4.87
CA ALA A 39 7.04 -2.18 -3.92
C ALA A 39 8.55 -1.98 -4.17
N ARG A 40 8.89 -1.16 -5.17
CA ARG A 40 10.26 -0.69 -5.37
C ARG A 40 10.59 0.24 -4.21
N GLY A 41 11.48 -0.22 -3.34
CA GLY A 41 12.14 0.61 -2.34
C GLY A 41 13.00 1.69 -2.99
N GLY A 42 12.36 2.74 -3.48
CA GLY A 42 12.89 4.11 -3.54
C GLY A 42 12.15 4.96 -2.49
N PRO A 43 12.46 6.27 -2.34
CA PRO A 43 11.61 7.12 -1.51
C PRO A 43 10.17 6.99 -2.02
N ASP A 44 9.26 6.55 -1.15
CA ASP A 44 7.85 6.32 -1.50
C ASP A 44 7.28 7.63 -2.04
N CYS A 45 7.24 7.75 -3.39
CA CYS A 45 6.74 8.92 -4.10
C CYS A 45 5.24 9.00 -3.84
N THR A 46 4.89 9.74 -2.78
CA THR A 46 3.55 9.80 -2.23
C THR A 46 3.16 11.24 -1.95
N CYS A 47 1.89 11.54 -2.13
CA CYS A 47 1.30 12.78 -1.67
C CYS A 47 0.71 12.57 -0.29
N ARG A 48 0.97 13.48 0.64
CA ARG A 48 0.43 13.39 2.00
C ARG A 48 -0.83 14.23 2.15
N TYR A 49 -1.87 13.66 2.75
CA TYR A 49 -3.10 14.37 3.09
C TYR A 49 -3.71 13.79 4.37
N PHE A 50 -3.99 14.66 5.36
CA PHE A 50 -4.45 14.25 6.69
C PHE A 50 -3.62 13.15 7.37
N GLY A 51 -2.31 13.19 7.18
CA GLY A 51 -1.38 12.22 7.77
C GLY A 51 -1.27 10.90 7.01
N VAL A 52 -2.10 10.68 5.99
CA VAL A 52 -2.08 9.49 5.13
C VAL A 52 -1.25 9.77 3.88
N ASN A 53 -0.46 8.78 3.46
CA ASN A 53 0.31 8.82 2.23
C ASN A 53 -0.46 8.14 1.11
N TYR A 54 -0.61 8.84 -0.01
CA TYR A 54 -1.28 8.37 -1.22
C TYR A 54 -0.26 8.20 -2.34
N ARG A 55 -0.33 7.10 -3.06
CA ARG A 55 0.54 6.81 -4.20
C ARG A 55 0.22 7.72 -5.38
N LEU A 56 1.19 7.86 -6.28
CA LEU A 56 0.97 8.50 -7.58
C LEU A 56 -0.23 7.86 -8.30
N GLY A 57 -1.08 8.71 -8.86
CA GLY A 57 -2.30 8.32 -9.55
C GLY A 57 -3.55 8.24 -8.66
N GLU A 58 -3.40 8.11 -7.34
CA GLU A 58 -4.55 8.10 -6.43
C GLU A 58 -5.23 9.47 -6.37
N THR A 59 -6.53 9.46 -6.12
CA THR A 59 -7.36 10.66 -6.08
C THR A 59 -8.04 10.83 -4.73
N VAL A 60 -8.03 12.05 -4.22
CA VAL A 60 -8.68 12.38 -2.94
C VAL A 60 -9.46 13.68 -3.07
N CYS A 61 -10.40 13.86 -2.15
CA CYS A 61 -11.09 15.13 -1.96
C CYS A 61 -10.30 15.99 -0.97
N LEU A 62 -9.57 16.96 -1.51
CA LEU A 62 -8.84 17.93 -0.70
C LEU A 62 -9.79 18.97 -0.14
N ARG A 63 -9.54 19.39 1.10
CA ARG A 63 -10.23 20.49 1.77
C ARG A 63 -9.41 21.75 1.54
N GLY A 64 -9.98 22.73 0.84
CA GLY A 64 -9.38 24.03 0.60
C GLY A 64 -10.28 25.18 1.10
N PRO A 65 -9.79 26.43 1.05
CA PRO A 65 -10.56 27.60 1.45
C PRO A 65 -11.81 27.82 0.58
N GLU A 66 -11.76 27.43 -0.70
CA GLU A 66 -12.88 27.53 -1.65
C GLU A 66 -13.84 26.33 -1.58
N GLY A 67 -13.57 25.38 -0.68
CA GLY A 67 -14.35 24.15 -0.51
C GLY A 67 -13.60 22.88 -0.93
N PRO A 68 -14.32 21.74 -0.96
CA PRO A 68 -13.74 20.45 -1.32
C PRO A 68 -13.49 20.36 -2.83
N ARG A 69 -12.29 19.97 -3.24
CA ARG A 69 -11.92 19.74 -4.65
C ARG A 69 -11.32 18.37 -4.85
N LEU A 70 -11.64 17.73 -5.98
CA LEU A 70 -11.01 16.48 -6.35
C LEU A 70 -9.60 16.75 -6.85
N ALA A 71 -8.61 16.01 -6.36
CA ALA A 71 -7.23 16.13 -6.81
C ALA A 71 -6.60 14.74 -6.99
N ARG A 72 -5.66 14.65 -7.93
CA ARG A 72 -4.82 13.47 -8.16
C ARG A 72 -3.42 13.71 -7.62
N CYS A 73 -2.83 12.69 -7.00
CA CYS A 73 -1.42 12.71 -6.68
C CYS A 73 -0.61 12.54 -7.97
N SER A 74 0.09 13.58 -8.40
CA SER A 74 0.86 13.62 -9.63
C SER A 74 2.31 14.02 -9.34
N MET A 75 3.19 13.87 -10.34
CA MET A 75 4.56 14.37 -10.26
C MET A 75 4.72 15.58 -11.19
N VAL A 76 5.16 16.70 -10.63
CA VAL A 76 5.42 17.94 -11.36
C VAL A 76 6.82 18.41 -11.00
N LEU A 77 7.71 18.57 -12.00
CA LEU A 77 9.12 18.96 -11.79
C LEU A 77 9.84 18.12 -10.72
N ASN A 78 9.69 16.79 -10.76
CA ASN A 78 10.25 15.84 -9.80
C ASN A 78 9.75 16.00 -8.35
N ASN A 79 8.65 16.73 -8.14
CA ASN A 79 7.98 16.85 -6.85
C ASN A 79 6.57 16.25 -6.90
N THR A 80 6.22 15.45 -5.90
CA THR A 80 4.86 14.93 -5.70
C THR A 80 3.92 16.06 -5.31
N THR A 81 2.99 16.40 -6.20
CA THR A 81 2.08 17.51 -6.04
C THR A 81 0.64 17.06 -6.23
N TRP A 82 -0.27 17.67 -5.46
CA TRP A 82 -1.70 17.52 -5.68
C TRP A 82 -2.17 18.36 -6.87
N GLN A 83 -2.56 17.67 -7.95
CA GLN A 83 -3.11 18.31 -9.15
C GLN A 83 -4.63 18.29 -9.08
N SER A 84 -5.26 19.47 -9.11
CA SER A 84 -6.72 19.59 -9.14
C SER A 84 -7.30 19.00 -10.43
N LEU A 85 -8.42 18.31 -10.29
CA LEU A 85 -9.21 17.78 -11.40
C LEU A 85 -10.46 18.66 -11.59
N GLU A 86 -10.91 18.81 -12.82
CA GLU A 86 -12.12 19.59 -13.16
C GLU A 86 -13.42 18.99 -12.60
N ARG A 87 -13.36 17.73 -12.13
CA ARG A 87 -14.53 17.03 -11.60
C ARG A 87 -14.75 17.36 -10.11
N SER A 88 -16.01 17.44 -9.73
CA SER A 88 -16.42 17.56 -8.34
C SER A 88 -16.09 16.29 -7.54
N CYS A 89 -15.99 16.46 -6.22
CA CYS A 89 -15.88 15.33 -5.30
C CYS A 89 -17.08 14.39 -5.41
N PRO A 90 -16.87 13.05 -5.43
CA PRO A 90 -17.98 12.11 -5.47
C PRO A 90 -18.79 12.23 -4.19
N THR A 91 -20.05 12.63 -4.31
CA THR A 91 -21.02 12.53 -3.23
C THR A 91 -21.57 11.10 -3.25
N SER A 92 -21.41 10.36 -2.16
CA SER A 92 -22.12 9.10 -2.01
C SER A 92 -23.61 9.41 -1.92
N ALA A 93 -24.32 9.31 -3.05
CA ALA A 93 -25.77 9.35 -3.04
C ALA A 93 -26.23 8.12 -2.26
N ARG A 94 -26.76 8.32 -1.06
CA ARG A 94 -27.48 7.26 -0.36
C ARG A 94 -28.62 6.89 -1.27
N ALA A 95 -28.56 5.70 -1.88
CA ALA A 95 -29.68 5.17 -2.63
C ALA A 95 -30.92 5.31 -1.75
N PRO A 96 -32.06 5.78 -2.28
CA PRO A 96 -33.28 5.81 -1.49
C PRO A 96 -33.46 4.40 -0.94
N MET A 97 -33.56 4.31 0.38
CA MET A 97 -33.87 3.05 1.06
C MET A 97 -35.34 2.78 0.77
N THR A 98 -35.64 2.34 -0.45
CA THR A 98 -36.93 1.77 -0.77
C THR A 98 -36.99 0.48 0.04
N LEU A 99 -37.76 0.50 1.14
CA LEU A 99 -38.29 -0.73 1.69
C LEU A 99 -39.14 -1.35 0.57
N ALA A 100 -38.50 -2.17 -0.26
CA ALA A 100 -39.21 -3.16 -1.02
C ALA A 100 -39.85 -4.06 0.03
N ALA A 101 -41.14 -3.86 0.27
CA ALA A 101 -41.96 -4.81 1.00
C ALA A 101 -41.84 -6.13 0.24
N ALA A 102 -40.93 -6.99 0.70
CA ALA A 102 -40.85 -8.36 0.23
C ALA A 102 -42.23 -8.98 0.50
N PRO A 103 -42.89 -9.59 -0.49
CA PRO A 103 -44.12 -10.32 -0.23
C PRO A 103 -43.75 -11.45 0.73
N LEU A 104 -44.26 -11.39 1.95
CA LEU A 104 -44.16 -12.47 2.91
C LEU A 104 -44.83 -13.70 2.28
N CYS A 105 -44.03 -14.71 1.91
CA CYS A 105 -44.55 -16.04 1.65
C CYS A 105 -45.11 -16.58 2.97
N LEU A 106 -46.40 -16.38 3.21
CA LEU A 106 -47.15 -17.13 4.20
C LEU A 106 -47.36 -18.55 3.68
N PRO A 107 -46.93 -19.59 4.39
CA PRO A 107 -47.38 -20.94 4.10
C PRO A 107 -48.83 -21.06 4.57
N GLY A 108 -49.78 -21.04 3.63
CA GLY A 108 -51.08 -21.70 3.84
C GLY A 108 -50.86 -23.21 3.74
N GLY A 109 -51.60 -24.09 4.39
CA GLY A 109 -52.82 -24.04 5.19
C GLY A 109 -53.17 -25.49 5.52
#